data_AF-A0A6I9WZ23-F1
#
_entry.id   AF-A0A6I9WZ23-F1
#
_cell.length_a   1.000
_cell.length_b   1.000
_cell.length_c   1.000
_cell.angle_alpha   90.00
_cell.angle_beta   90.00
_cell.angle_gamma   90.00
#
_symmetry.space_group_name_H-M   'P 1'
#
loop_
_entity.id
_entity.type
_entity.pdbx_description
1 polymer ?
#
loop_
_entity_poly.entity_id
_entity_poly.type
_entity_poly.pdbx_seq_one_letter_code
_entity_poly.pdbx_strand_id
1 'polypeptide(L)'
;MHFIASKHEEEKLIHQELNNLKAAVSAPTTTLKLMKECMVRMIYCEMLGYEASFGYIHAIKLAQQGNLFEKRVGYLAISLFLHENHELLVLLVNTVVKDLQSTNLMEVCMALTAASQLFPQEMIPAVLPLIEDKLQHSKEIIRRKAVQALYKFYLIAPNQVQHIHDKFRRALCDRDVGVMAASLHIYLQMVKEDSSEYKDLTSSFVTILKQVVGGKLPVDYNYHNTPAPWLQIQLLRILRLLGKDDPSCVVLCYVLSAFSAAILFECVHTIYTIHPKPDLFEKAAKCIGKFVLSPKINLKYLGLKALTYVIQQDPSLALQHQMTIIECLEHPDPIIKRETLELLYRITNEQNVTVIVQKMLDYINQSKEEYTIINIAGKIAELAEKYPFTCCVCLLLSGFLFVHTYDAIIYRP
;
A
#
# COMPACT_ATOMS: atom_id res chain seq x y z
N MET A 1 -35.20 16.43 -8.63
CA MET A 1 -33.76 16.60 -8.33
C MET A 1 -33.32 17.88 -9.03
N HIS A 2 -33.09 18.96 -8.29
CA HIS A 2 -32.43 20.13 -8.86
C HIS A 2 -30.96 19.76 -9.08
N PHE A 3 -30.53 19.73 -10.34
CA PHE A 3 -29.11 19.62 -10.66
C PHE A 3 -28.44 20.94 -10.27
N ILE A 4 -27.45 20.88 -9.39
CA ILE A 4 -26.66 22.04 -8.97
C ILE A 4 -25.84 22.50 -10.16
N ALA A 5 -25.98 23.76 -10.57
CA ALA A 5 -25.37 24.27 -11.80
C ALA A 5 -24.01 24.95 -11.56
N SER A 6 -23.71 25.34 -10.32
CA SER A 6 -22.44 25.98 -9.97
C SER A 6 -21.95 25.63 -8.56
N LYS A 7 -20.64 25.74 -8.33
CA LYS A 7 -20.03 25.56 -7.01
C LYS A 7 -20.60 26.52 -5.95
N HIS A 8 -20.96 27.74 -6.35
CA HIS A 8 -21.56 28.71 -5.44
C HIS A 8 -22.97 28.28 -4.97
N GLU A 9 -23.77 27.68 -5.85
CA GLU A 9 -25.06 27.10 -5.48
C GLU A 9 -24.90 25.90 -4.54
N GLU A 10 -23.87 25.07 -4.76
CA GLU A 10 -23.51 23.98 -3.87
C GLU A 10 -23.19 24.49 -2.46
N GLU A 11 -22.26 25.46 -2.35
CA GLU A 11 -21.84 26.05 -1.07
C GLU A 11 -23.05 26.60 -0.30
N LYS A 12 -23.94 27.33 -0.97
CA LYS A 12 -25.15 27.89 -0.36
C LYS A 12 -26.09 26.80 0.17
N LEU A 13 -26.30 25.74 -0.60
CA LEU A 13 -27.17 24.63 -0.21
C LEU A 13 -26.57 23.85 0.97
N ILE A 14 -25.27 23.57 0.94
CA ILE A 14 -24.59 22.84 2.01
C ILE A 14 -24.59 23.67 3.30
N HIS A 15 -24.34 24.97 3.24
CA HIS A 15 -24.44 25.83 4.43
C HIS A 15 -25.86 25.85 5.01
N GLN A 16 -26.89 25.87 4.17
CA GLN A 16 -28.27 25.76 4.64
C GLN A 16 -28.52 24.43 5.34
N GLU A 17 -28.05 23.31 4.76
CA GLU A 17 -28.20 21.99 5.38
C GLU A 17 -27.40 21.87 6.68
N LEU A 18 -26.17 22.39 6.75
CA LEU A 18 -25.38 22.40 7.99
C LEU A 18 -26.09 23.18 9.10
N ASN A 19 -26.73 24.31 8.79
CA ASN A 19 -27.52 25.06 9.75
C ASN A 19 -28.74 24.27 10.23
N ASN A 20 -29.45 23.59 9.32
CA ASN A 20 -30.57 22.71 9.66
C ASN A 20 -30.12 21.56 10.56
N LEU A 21 -28.99 20.92 10.21
CA LEU A 21 -28.39 19.83 10.98
C LEU A 21 -27.99 20.30 12.38
N LYS A 22 -27.36 21.47 12.49
CA LYS A 22 -27.00 22.07 13.78
C LYS A 22 -28.21 22.30 14.68
N ALA A 23 -29.32 22.80 14.12
CA ALA A 23 -30.58 22.95 14.84
C ALA A 23 -31.16 21.59 15.26
N ALA A 24 -31.16 20.61 14.35
CA ALA A 24 -31.70 19.28 14.61
C ALA A 24 -30.92 18.52 15.70
N VAL A 25 -29.59 18.53 15.68
CA VAL A 25 -28.78 17.82 16.70
C VAL A 25 -28.82 18.49 18.07
N SER A 26 -29.11 19.80 18.11
CA SER A 26 -29.24 20.57 19.36
C SER A 26 -30.62 20.43 20.00
N ALA A 27 -31.64 19.97 19.25
CA ALA A 27 -32.99 19.85 19.76
C ALA A 27 -33.11 18.69 20.79
N PRO A 28 -33.73 18.93 21.97
CA PRO A 28 -33.84 17.90 23.02
C PRO A 28 -34.80 16.76 22.65
N THR A 29 -35.66 16.95 21.65
CA THR A 29 -36.60 15.94 21.14
C THR A 29 -35.97 14.98 20.13
N THR A 30 -34.70 15.18 19.78
CA THR A 30 -34.03 14.39 18.74
C THR A 30 -33.73 12.98 19.24
N THR A 31 -34.45 12.02 18.68
CA THR A 31 -34.23 10.59 18.96
C THR A 31 -32.88 10.13 18.42
N LEU A 32 -32.33 9.05 18.98
CA LEU A 32 -31.08 8.45 18.49
C LEU A 32 -31.19 8.00 17.02
N LYS A 33 -32.38 7.58 16.58
CA LYS A 33 -32.62 7.23 15.18
C LYS A 33 -32.47 8.43 14.25
N LEU A 34 -33.03 9.58 14.63
CA LEU A 34 -32.89 10.82 13.86
C LEU A 34 -31.44 11.34 13.93
N MET A 35 -30.81 11.27 15.11
CA MET A 35 -29.40 11.63 15.30
C MET A 35 -28.48 10.85 14.36
N LYS A 36 -28.73 9.55 14.19
CA LYS A 36 -28.01 8.71 13.23
C LYS A 36 -28.18 9.20 11.79
N GLU A 37 -29.38 9.59 11.38
CA GLU A 37 -29.63 10.14 10.03
C GLU A 37 -28.93 11.49 9.82
N CYS A 38 -28.98 12.38 10.82
CA CYS A 38 -28.22 13.62 10.82
C CYS A 38 -26.71 13.34 10.71
N MET A 39 -26.22 12.33 11.42
CA MET A 39 -24.80 11.96 11.41
C MET A 39 -24.32 11.51 10.02
N VAL A 40 -25.12 10.71 9.31
CA VAL A 40 -24.79 10.30 7.93
C VAL A 40 -24.71 11.51 7.00
N ARG A 41 -25.58 12.50 7.16
CA ARG A 41 -25.53 13.74 6.36
C ARG A 41 -24.32 14.61 6.73
N MET A 42 -23.96 14.70 8.01
CA MET A 42 -22.74 15.40 8.44
C MET A 42 -21.48 14.73 7.87
N ILE A 43 -21.42 13.39 7.85
CA ILE A 43 -20.33 12.65 7.20
C ILE A 43 -20.24 13.05 5.72
N TYR A 44 -21.38 13.13 5.03
CA TYR A 44 -21.40 13.53 3.62
C TYR A 44 -20.89 14.97 3.42
N CYS A 45 -21.29 15.92 4.26
CA CYS A 45 -20.78 17.30 4.20
C CYS A 45 -19.25 17.38 4.40
N GLU A 46 -18.71 16.64 5.39
CA GLU A 46 -17.27 16.57 5.64
C GLU A 46 -16.51 15.92 4.48
N MET A 47 -17.09 14.89 3.84
CA MET A 47 -16.51 14.28 2.63
C MET A 47 -16.48 15.24 1.43
N LEU A 48 -17.40 16.20 1.36
CA LEU A 48 -17.37 17.28 0.38
C LEU A 48 -16.38 18.40 0.73
N GLY A 49 -15.79 18.36 1.93
CA GLY A 49 -14.82 19.35 2.42
C GLY A 49 -15.41 20.46 3.29
N TYR A 50 -16.66 20.33 3.76
CA TYR A 50 -17.30 21.31 4.65
C TYR A 50 -17.28 20.82 6.10
N GLU A 51 -16.71 21.64 7.00
CA GLU A 51 -16.55 21.30 8.41
C GLU A 51 -17.89 21.19 9.15
N ALA A 52 -18.07 20.09 9.89
CA ALA A 52 -19.24 19.80 10.72
C ALA A 52 -18.85 19.53 12.20
N SER A 53 -17.89 20.30 12.73
CA SER A 53 -17.33 20.13 14.08
C SER A 53 -18.34 20.14 15.23
N PHE A 54 -19.48 20.84 15.05
CA PHE A 54 -20.59 20.78 16.01
C PHE A 54 -21.16 19.37 16.20
N GLY A 55 -20.99 18.47 15.23
CA GLY A 55 -21.47 17.08 15.27
C GLY A 55 -20.56 16.12 16.03
N TYR A 56 -19.31 16.48 16.33
CA TYR A 56 -18.29 15.54 16.82
C TYR A 56 -18.64 14.94 18.18
N ILE A 57 -19.10 15.77 19.12
CA ILE A 57 -19.57 15.30 20.43
C ILE A 57 -20.81 14.41 20.32
N HIS A 58 -21.67 14.66 19.33
CA HIS A 58 -22.87 13.86 19.11
C HIS A 58 -22.52 12.48 18.53
N ALA A 59 -21.44 12.37 17.73
CA ALA A 59 -20.93 11.09 17.26
C ALA A 59 -20.48 10.20 18.43
N ILE A 60 -19.79 10.78 19.42
CA ILE A 60 -19.37 10.08 20.65
C ILE A 60 -20.59 9.63 21.47
N LYS A 61 -21.56 10.52 21.68
CA LYS A 61 -22.81 10.16 22.39
C LYS A 61 -23.56 9.03 21.68
N LEU A 62 -23.58 9.06 20.34
CA LEU A 62 -24.22 8.02 19.52
C LEU A 62 -23.51 6.66 19.66
N ALA A 63 -22.18 6.65 19.74
CA ALA A 63 -21.40 5.45 20.03
C ALA A 63 -21.60 4.92 21.46
N GLN A 64 -21.80 5.81 22.43
CA GLN A 64 -22.01 5.45 23.84
C GLN A 64 -23.40 4.87 24.13
N GLN A 65 -24.44 5.48 23.58
CA GLN A 65 -25.84 5.27 24.00
C GLN A 65 -26.69 4.53 22.95
N GLY A 66 -26.20 4.44 21.71
CA GLY A 66 -26.93 3.84 20.59
C GLY A 66 -27.17 2.33 20.73
N ASN A 67 -28.13 1.81 19.97
CA ASN A 67 -28.17 0.39 19.65
C ASN A 67 -27.07 0.06 18.61
N LEU A 68 -26.96 -1.21 18.18
CA LEU A 68 -25.94 -1.64 17.23
C LEU A 68 -25.83 -0.77 15.96
N PHE A 69 -26.94 -0.31 15.38
CA PHE A 69 -26.94 0.50 14.17
C PHE A 69 -26.47 1.94 14.43
N GLU A 70 -26.94 2.54 15.53
CA GLU A 70 -26.48 3.88 15.91
C GLU A 70 -25.01 3.87 16.33
N LYS A 71 -24.59 2.88 17.14
CA LYS A 71 -23.18 2.70 17.51
C LYS A 71 -22.30 2.58 16.28
N ARG A 72 -22.71 1.79 15.29
CA ARG A 72 -21.95 1.62 14.04
C ARG A 72 -21.72 2.96 13.32
N VAL A 73 -22.75 3.80 13.24
CA VAL A 73 -22.64 5.13 12.64
C VAL A 73 -21.81 6.06 13.53
N GLY A 74 -21.95 5.99 14.84
CA GLY A 74 -21.15 6.76 15.80
C GLY A 74 -19.66 6.45 15.67
N TYR A 75 -19.27 5.17 15.74
CA TYR A 75 -17.88 4.74 15.56
C TYR A 75 -17.31 5.13 14.19
N LEU A 76 -18.11 5.01 13.12
CA LEU A 76 -17.69 5.45 11.77
C LEU A 76 -17.49 6.97 11.70
N ALA A 77 -18.42 7.75 12.27
CA ALA A 77 -18.32 9.20 12.29
C ALA A 77 -17.07 9.66 13.05
N ILE A 78 -16.82 9.07 14.22
CA ILE A 78 -15.62 9.34 15.02
C ILE A 78 -14.35 9.05 14.19
N SER A 79 -14.30 7.92 13.48
CA SER A 79 -13.10 7.56 12.70
C SER A 79 -12.86 8.42 11.47
N LEU A 80 -13.87 9.14 11.00
CA LEU A 80 -13.76 10.08 9.89
C LEU A 80 -13.52 11.53 10.36
N PHE A 81 -14.11 11.93 11.48
CA PHE A 81 -14.07 13.31 11.98
C PHE A 81 -12.83 13.61 12.83
N LEU A 82 -12.41 12.65 13.67
CA LEU A 82 -11.39 12.91 14.67
C LEU A 82 -10.01 12.47 14.18
N HIS A 83 -9.00 13.25 14.54
CA HIS A 83 -7.59 12.90 14.40
C HIS A 83 -7.05 12.30 15.70
N GLU A 84 -5.90 11.63 15.66
CA GLU A 84 -5.34 10.83 16.76
C GLU A 84 -5.10 11.63 18.07
N ASN A 85 -4.89 12.94 17.97
CA ASN A 85 -4.63 13.83 19.11
C ASN A 85 -5.87 14.61 19.60
N HIS A 86 -7.05 14.31 19.07
CA HIS A 86 -8.25 15.07 19.42
C HIS A 86 -8.70 14.77 20.87
N GLU A 87 -8.85 15.80 21.71
CA GLU A 87 -9.14 15.68 23.16
C GLU A 87 -10.39 14.82 23.47
N LEU A 88 -11.42 14.92 22.63
CA LEU A 88 -12.65 14.14 22.74
C LEU A 88 -12.45 12.61 22.64
N LEU A 89 -11.36 12.10 22.09
CA LEU A 89 -11.11 10.66 21.99
C LEU A 89 -11.06 9.98 23.37
N VAL A 90 -10.65 10.69 24.41
CA VAL A 90 -10.63 10.18 25.79
C VAL A 90 -12.02 9.73 26.25
N LEU A 91 -13.08 10.42 25.79
CA LEU A 91 -14.47 10.08 26.13
C LEU A 91 -14.93 8.74 25.52
N LEU A 92 -14.25 8.27 24.46
CA LEU A 92 -14.57 7.01 23.80
C LEU A 92 -13.95 5.80 24.52
N VAL A 93 -12.86 5.98 25.27
CA VAL A 93 -12.07 4.88 25.83
C VAL A 93 -12.92 3.96 26.70
N ASN A 94 -13.72 4.53 27.61
CA ASN A 94 -14.61 3.73 28.46
C ASN A 94 -15.66 2.95 27.66
N THR A 95 -16.06 3.47 26.50
CA THR A 95 -17.02 2.80 25.61
C THR A 95 -16.35 1.63 24.89
N VAL A 96 -15.12 1.81 24.41
CA VAL A 96 -14.31 0.75 23.81
C VAL A 96 -14.05 -0.36 24.82
N VAL A 97 -13.66 -0.03 26.05
CA VAL A 97 -13.47 -1.01 27.15
C VAL A 97 -14.75 -1.82 27.36
N LYS A 98 -15.90 -1.14 27.51
CA LYS A 98 -17.21 -1.78 27.70
C LYS A 98 -17.58 -2.69 26.52
N ASP A 99 -17.42 -2.20 25.30
CA ASP A 99 -17.80 -2.93 24.09
C ASP A 99 -16.85 -4.13 23.82
N LEU A 100 -15.58 -4.07 24.21
CA LEU A 100 -14.64 -5.20 24.17
C LEU A 100 -15.03 -6.31 25.17
N GLN A 101 -15.65 -5.95 26.29
CA GLN A 101 -16.14 -6.90 27.29
C GLN A 101 -17.53 -7.45 26.94
N SER A 102 -18.19 -6.93 25.91
CA SER A 102 -19.52 -7.38 25.50
C SER A 102 -19.51 -8.83 25.00
N THR A 103 -20.63 -9.53 25.22
CA THR A 103 -20.90 -10.82 24.60
C THR A 103 -21.37 -10.69 23.15
N ASN A 104 -21.74 -9.48 22.73
CA ASN A 104 -22.17 -9.21 21.36
C ASN A 104 -20.98 -9.09 20.43
N LEU A 105 -20.88 -10.00 19.46
CA LEU A 105 -19.81 -10.05 18.46
C LEU A 105 -19.62 -8.73 17.72
N MET A 106 -20.72 -8.05 17.37
CA MET A 106 -20.67 -6.80 16.60
C MET A 106 -20.09 -5.65 17.42
N GLU A 107 -20.42 -5.55 18.70
CA GLU A 107 -19.86 -4.53 19.60
C GLU A 107 -18.35 -4.71 19.76
N VAL A 108 -17.91 -5.94 20.02
CA VAL A 108 -16.47 -6.28 20.10
C VAL A 108 -15.76 -5.94 18.79
N CYS A 109 -16.38 -6.26 17.64
CA CYS A 109 -15.80 -5.96 16.34
C CYS A 109 -15.70 -4.45 16.07
N MET A 110 -16.70 -3.66 16.45
CA MET A 110 -16.67 -2.19 16.32
C MET A 110 -15.57 -1.59 17.21
N ALA A 111 -15.49 -2.02 18.46
CA ALA A 111 -14.48 -1.56 19.41
C ALA A 111 -13.05 -1.89 18.95
N LEU A 112 -12.79 -3.12 18.47
CA LEU A 112 -11.50 -3.49 17.91
C LEU A 112 -11.16 -2.70 16.63
N THR A 113 -12.16 -2.41 15.79
CA THR A 113 -11.95 -1.59 14.58
C THR A 113 -11.57 -0.16 14.96
N ALA A 114 -12.29 0.44 15.91
CA ALA A 114 -11.97 1.77 16.42
C ALA A 114 -10.55 1.81 17.02
N ALA A 115 -10.20 0.84 17.87
CA ALA A 115 -8.87 0.73 18.47
C ALA A 115 -7.74 0.56 17.42
N SER A 116 -8.02 -0.12 16.30
CA SER A 116 -7.05 -0.28 15.20
C SER A 116 -6.88 0.98 14.32
N GLN A 117 -7.78 1.95 14.43
CA GLN A 117 -7.77 3.17 13.62
C GLN A 117 -7.28 4.38 14.41
N LEU A 118 -7.95 4.70 15.53
CA LEU A 118 -7.71 5.89 16.33
C LEU A 118 -7.78 5.52 17.81
N PHE A 119 -6.66 5.66 18.50
CA PHE A 119 -6.62 5.42 19.95
C PHE A 119 -5.56 6.27 20.62
N PRO A 120 -5.89 6.98 21.72
CA PRO A 120 -4.91 7.83 22.41
C PRO A 120 -3.84 6.98 23.09
N GLN A 121 -2.57 7.35 22.88
CA GLN A 121 -1.40 6.61 23.36
C GLN A 121 -1.43 6.34 24.86
N GLU A 122 -1.81 7.35 25.66
CA GLU A 122 -1.84 7.28 27.12
C GLU A 122 -2.83 6.23 27.66
N MET A 123 -3.83 5.86 26.85
CA MET A 123 -4.91 4.97 27.25
C MET A 123 -4.72 3.53 26.77
N ILE A 124 -3.68 3.26 25.96
CA ILE A 124 -3.35 1.91 25.48
C ILE A 124 -3.30 0.88 26.63
N PRO A 125 -2.67 1.16 27.79
CA PRO A 125 -2.60 0.20 28.89
C PRO A 125 -3.97 -0.27 29.42
N ALA A 126 -5.01 0.57 29.31
CA ALA A 126 -6.35 0.23 29.78
C ALA A 126 -7.06 -0.81 28.89
N VAL A 127 -6.74 -0.83 27.60
CA VAL A 127 -7.40 -1.67 26.60
C VAL A 127 -6.53 -2.86 26.18
N LEU A 128 -5.21 -2.74 26.28
CA LEU A 128 -4.26 -3.76 25.84
C LEU A 128 -4.57 -5.17 26.40
N PRO A 129 -4.79 -5.38 27.72
CA PRO A 129 -5.09 -6.72 28.24
C PRO A 129 -6.37 -7.33 27.65
N LEU A 130 -7.39 -6.50 27.37
CA LEU A 130 -8.66 -6.95 26.80
C LEU A 130 -8.48 -7.40 25.34
N ILE A 131 -7.68 -6.67 24.55
CA ILE A 131 -7.40 -7.05 23.16
C ILE A 131 -6.57 -8.34 23.11
N GLU A 132 -5.63 -8.50 24.04
CA GLU A 132 -4.82 -9.71 24.13
C GLU A 132 -5.64 -10.95 24.47
N ASP A 133 -6.63 -10.82 25.36
CA ASP A 133 -7.63 -11.86 25.63
C ASP A 133 -8.41 -12.23 24.34
N LYS A 134 -8.77 -11.23 23.52
CA LYS A 134 -9.50 -11.47 22.25
C LYS A 134 -8.72 -12.27 21.21
N LEU A 135 -7.41 -12.43 21.35
CA LEU A 135 -6.64 -13.35 20.50
C LEU A 135 -7.00 -14.81 20.69
N GLN A 136 -7.67 -15.19 21.79
CA GLN A 136 -8.09 -16.56 22.05
C GLN A 136 -9.58 -16.79 21.77
N HIS A 137 -10.25 -15.78 21.21
CA HIS A 137 -11.69 -15.83 21.00
C HIS A 137 -12.10 -16.95 20.00
N SER A 138 -13.24 -17.59 20.24
CA SER A 138 -13.73 -18.71 19.41
C SER A 138 -13.91 -18.33 17.94
N LYS A 139 -14.38 -17.09 17.70
CA LYS A 139 -14.62 -16.49 16.38
C LYS A 139 -13.36 -15.84 15.79
N GLU A 140 -13.02 -16.25 14.59
CA GLU A 140 -11.89 -15.82 13.78
C GLU A 140 -11.90 -14.33 13.45
N ILE A 141 -13.07 -13.73 13.19
CA ILE A 141 -13.18 -12.29 12.92
C ILE A 141 -12.68 -11.41 14.08
N ILE A 142 -12.93 -11.84 15.32
CA ILE A 142 -12.48 -11.14 16.53
C ILE A 142 -10.97 -11.30 16.67
N ARG A 143 -10.44 -12.53 16.55
CA ARG A 143 -8.98 -12.78 16.61
C ARG A 143 -8.24 -11.96 15.56
N ARG A 144 -8.75 -11.94 14.31
CA ARG A 144 -8.18 -11.17 13.20
C ARG A 144 -8.12 -9.66 13.51
N LYS A 145 -9.21 -9.09 14.02
CA LYS A 145 -9.27 -7.67 14.38
C LYS A 145 -8.40 -7.33 15.59
N ALA A 146 -8.29 -8.25 16.56
CA ALA A 146 -7.41 -8.10 17.71
C ALA A 146 -5.93 -8.06 17.28
N VAL A 147 -5.51 -8.93 16.36
CA VAL A 147 -4.17 -8.90 15.78
C VAL A 147 -3.86 -7.55 15.11
N GLN A 148 -4.81 -7.00 14.34
CA GLN A 148 -4.66 -5.69 13.70
C GLN A 148 -4.58 -4.54 14.71
N ALA A 149 -5.42 -4.57 15.76
CA ALA A 149 -5.39 -3.55 16.80
C ALA A 149 -4.08 -3.57 17.60
N LEU A 150 -3.54 -4.75 17.93
CA LEU A 150 -2.22 -4.87 18.58
C LEU A 150 -1.10 -4.31 17.71
N TYR A 151 -1.15 -4.54 16.39
CA TYR A 151 -0.17 -3.94 15.49
C TYR A 151 -0.26 -2.42 15.43
N LYS A 152 -1.46 -1.83 15.46
CA LYS A 152 -1.59 -0.37 15.57
C LYS A 152 -0.98 0.15 16.87
N PHE A 153 -1.17 -0.56 17.99
CA PHE A 153 -0.56 -0.16 19.27
C PHE A 153 0.96 -0.27 19.27
N TYR A 154 1.53 -1.26 18.56
CA TYR A 154 2.97 -1.34 18.29
C TYR A 154 3.51 -0.13 17.54
N LEU A 155 2.78 0.35 16.52
CA LEU A 155 3.17 1.54 15.77
C LEU A 155 3.08 2.82 16.61
N ILE A 156 2.15 2.91 17.55
CA ILE A 156 1.97 4.10 18.40
C ILE A 156 2.98 4.11 19.56
N ALA A 157 3.13 2.99 20.25
CA ALA A 157 3.90 2.91 21.50
C ALA A 157 4.68 1.58 21.60
N PRO A 158 5.73 1.38 20.78
CA PRO A 158 6.46 0.10 20.72
C PRO A 158 7.03 -0.31 22.09
N ASN A 159 7.47 0.66 22.91
CA ASN A 159 8.00 0.44 24.25
C ASN A 159 6.98 -0.20 25.22
N GLN A 160 5.67 0.03 25.01
CA GLN A 160 4.62 -0.50 25.89
C GLN A 160 4.18 -1.92 25.52
N VAL A 161 4.57 -2.41 24.33
CA VAL A 161 4.02 -3.66 23.75
C VAL A 161 5.10 -4.64 23.27
N GLN A 162 6.31 -4.59 23.82
CA GLN A 162 7.42 -5.46 23.40
C GLN A 162 7.10 -6.97 23.50
N HIS A 163 6.21 -7.38 24.40
CA HIS A 163 5.81 -8.79 24.58
C HIS A 163 4.78 -9.29 23.53
N ILE A 164 4.34 -8.45 22.58
CA ILE A 164 3.34 -8.87 21.57
C ILE A 164 3.94 -9.71 20.44
N HIS A 165 5.26 -9.75 20.28
CA HIS A 165 5.90 -10.50 19.18
C HIS A 165 5.52 -12.00 19.24
N ASP A 166 5.45 -12.58 20.44
CA ASP A 166 4.96 -13.95 20.67
C ASP A 166 3.50 -14.15 20.26
N LYS A 167 2.70 -13.08 20.32
CA LYS A 167 1.29 -13.08 19.93
C LYS A 167 1.14 -13.10 18.41
N PHE A 168 1.99 -12.36 17.70
CA PHE A 168 2.05 -12.42 16.24
C PHE A 168 2.57 -13.78 15.75
N ARG A 169 3.53 -14.40 16.45
CA ARG A 169 4.00 -15.77 16.16
C ARG A 169 2.87 -16.79 16.30
N ARG A 170 2.06 -16.68 17.36
CA ARG A 170 0.85 -17.53 17.51
C ARG A 170 -0.21 -17.26 16.44
N ALA A 171 -0.43 -16.00 16.07
CA ALA A 171 -1.37 -15.64 15.00
C ALA A 171 -0.96 -16.18 13.62
N LEU A 172 0.35 -16.29 13.35
CA LEU A 172 0.87 -16.92 12.13
C LEU A 172 0.50 -18.41 12.03
N CYS A 173 0.39 -19.08 13.17
CA CYS A 173 0.01 -20.48 13.28
C CYS A 173 -1.49 -20.69 13.56
N ASP A 174 -2.33 -19.64 13.38
CA ASP A 174 -3.77 -19.74 13.63
C ASP A 174 -4.43 -20.72 12.64
N ARG A 175 -5.42 -21.47 13.12
CA ARG A 175 -6.20 -22.43 12.33
C ARG A 175 -6.98 -21.75 11.19
N ASP A 176 -7.40 -20.51 11.40
CA ASP A 176 -8.17 -19.74 10.43
C ASP A 176 -7.22 -18.92 9.56
N VAL A 177 -7.25 -19.21 8.26
CA VAL A 177 -6.40 -18.57 7.24
C VAL A 177 -6.52 -17.05 7.27
N GLY A 178 -7.69 -16.49 7.60
CA GLY A 178 -7.90 -15.06 7.68
C GLY A 178 -7.14 -14.37 8.82
N VAL A 179 -6.89 -15.08 9.93
CA VAL A 179 -6.08 -14.57 11.06
C VAL A 179 -4.60 -14.66 10.71
N MET A 180 -4.18 -15.81 10.18
CA MET A 180 -2.81 -16.01 9.65
C MET A 180 -2.48 -14.95 8.58
N ALA A 181 -3.38 -14.68 7.64
CA ALA A 181 -3.23 -13.63 6.64
C ALA A 181 -3.02 -12.23 7.22
N ALA A 182 -3.74 -11.89 8.31
CA ALA A 182 -3.56 -10.60 8.98
C ALA A 182 -2.16 -10.51 9.63
N SER A 183 -1.66 -11.60 10.21
CA SER A 183 -0.29 -11.64 10.74
C SER A 183 0.77 -11.53 9.64
N LEU A 184 0.56 -12.12 8.46
CA LEU A 184 1.49 -11.99 7.33
C LEU A 184 1.65 -10.55 6.86
N HIS A 185 0.57 -9.76 6.86
CA HIS A 185 0.66 -8.34 6.55
C HIS A 185 1.55 -7.57 7.54
N ILE A 186 1.46 -7.92 8.83
CA ILE A 186 2.27 -7.34 9.90
C ILE A 186 3.74 -7.72 9.73
N TYR A 187 4.03 -9.01 9.53
CA TYR A 187 5.40 -9.48 9.28
C TYR A 187 6.03 -8.83 8.06
N LEU A 188 5.27 -8.58 6.98
CA LEU A 188 5.82 -7.87 5.83
C LEU A 188 6.34 -6.47 6.18
N GLN A 189 5.73 -5.77 7.13
CA GLN A 189 6.24 -4.46 7.56
C GLN A 189 7.40 -4.60 8.55
N MET A 190 7.28 -5.48 9.54
CA MET A 190 8.36 -5.71 10.53
C MET A 190 9.65 -6.19 9.86
N VAL A 191 9.57 -7.09 8.88
CA VAL A 191 10.73 -7.60 8.12
C VAL A 191 11.36 -6.52 7.23
N LYS A 192 10.62 -5.50 6.81
CA LYS A 192 11.20 -4.35 6.09
C LYS A 192 12.00 -3.44 7.02
N GLU A 193 11.57 -3.31 8.28
CA GLU A 193 12.25 -2.51 9.29
C GLU A 193 13.53 -3.21 9.76
N ASP A 194 13.42 -4.48 10.15
CA ASP A 194 14.57 -5.32 10.52
C ASP A 194 14.36 -6.75 10.02
N SER A 195 15.11 -7.16 8.99
CA SER A 195 15.02 -8.51 8.44
C SER A 195 15.76 -9.56 9.27
N SER A 196 16.69 -9.15 10.13
CA SER A 196 17.59 -10.05 10.84
C SER A 196 16.89 -10.81 11.97
N GLU A 197 15.95 -10.15 12.66
CA GLU A 197 15.20 -10.69 13.79
C GLU A 197 14.27 -11.86 13.40
N TYR A 198 13.80 -11.88 12.14
CA TYR A 198 12.77 -12.82 11.67
C TYR A 198 13.31 -13.93 10.75
N LYS A 199 14.63 -14.08 10.65
CA LYS A 199 15.25 -15.14 9.83
C LYS A 199 14.84 -16.54 10.28
N ASP A 200 14.57 -16.73 11.57
CA ASP A 200 14.09 -17.99 12.15
C ASP A 200 12.72 -18.43 11.60
N LEU A 201 11.86 -17.47 11.21
CA LEU A 201 10.53 -17.74 10.64
C LEU A 201 10.55 -18.10 9.15
N THR A 202 11.71 -18.04 8.48
CA THR A 202 11.85 -18.33 7.04
C THR A 202 11.26 -19.69 6.67
N SER A 203 11.59 -20.75 7.44
CA SER A 203 11.06 -22.10 7.19
C SER A 203 9.54 -22.16 7.32
N SER A 204 8.97 -21.40 8.26
CA SER A 204 7.52 -21.30 8.45
C SER A 204 6.85 -20.63 7.25
N PHE A 205 7.37 -19.49 6.77
CA PHE A 205 6.83 -18.82 5.58
C PHE A 205 6.92 -19.69 4.32
N VAL A 206 8.05 -20.40 4.14
CA VAL A 206 8.24 -21.38 3.07
C VAL A 206 7.19 -22.49 3.15
N THR A 207 6.96 -23.03 4.34
CA THR A 207 5.98 -24.11 4.55
C THR A 207 4.56 -23.64 4.24
N ILE A 208 4.18 -22.44 4.71
CA ILE A 208 2.89 -21.83 4.40
C ILE A 208 2.75 -21.65 2.89
N LEU A 209 3.76 -21.11 2.21
CA LEU A 209 3.74 -20.92 0.76
C LEU A 209 3.54 -22.25 0.00
N LYS A 210 4.21 -23.32 0.40
CA LYS A 210 4.00 -24.67 -0.17
C LYS A 210 2.56 -25.16 0.01
N GLN A 211 1.97 -24.92 1.18
CA GLN A 211 0.58 -25.30 1.45
C GLN A 211 -0.41 -24.49 0.60
N VAL A 212 -0.18 -23.19 0.44
CA VAL A 212 -1.00 -22.31 -0.43
C VAL A 212 -0.93 -22.76 -1.88
N VAL A 213 0.28 -22.92 -2.43
CA VAL A 213 0.49 -23.34 -3.82
C VAL A 213 -0.08 -24.75 -4.06
N GLY A 214 0.05 -25.64 -3.08
CA GLY A 214 -0.53 -26.98 -3.10
C GLY A 214 -2.06 -27.04 -2.96
N GLY A 215 -2.75 -25.89 -2.89
CA GLY A 215 -4.21 -25.84 -2.83
C GLY A 215 -4.81 -26.40 -1.54
N LYS A 216 -4.04 -26.40 -0.43
CA LYS A 216 -4.51 -26.92 0.87
C LYS A 216 -5.44 -25.96 1.64
N LEU A 217 -5.60 -24.73 1.15
CA LEU A 217 -6.48 -23.74 1.76
C LEU A 217 -7.95 -23.96 1.34
N PRO A 218 -8.93 -23.44 2.10
CA PRO A 218 -10.33 -23.50 1.72
C PRO A 218 -10.59 -22.88 0.34
N VAL A 219 -11.57 -23.42 -0.38
CA VAL A 219 -11.92 -23.00 -1.76
C VAL A 219 -12.30 -21.51 -1.83
N ASP A 220 -12.82 -20.93 -0.74
CA ASP A 220 -13.14 -19.50 -0.64
C ASP A 220 -11.93 -18.58 -0.87
N TYR A 221 -10.71 -19.09 -0.70
CA TYR A 221 -9.47 -18.36 -0.98
C TYR A 221 -8.98 -18.52 -2.43
N ASN A 222 -9.65 -19.32 -3.26
CA ASN A 222 -9.31 -19.47 -4.67
C ASN A 222 -9.91 -18.31 -5.47
N TYR A 223 -9.07 -17.67 -6.28
CA TYR A 223 -9.46 -16.59 -7.17
C TYR A 223 -9.17 -16.99 -8.61
N HIS A 224 -10.22 -17.16 -9.43
CA HIS A 224 -10.13 -17.63 -10.82
C HIS A 224 -9.15 -18.80 -11.01
N ASN A 225 -9.35 -19.89 -10.24
CA ASN A 225 -8.51 -21.10 -10.23
C ASN A 225 -7.06 -20.90 -9.75
N THR A 226 -6.74 -19.74 -9.16
CA THR A 226 -5.45 -19.49 -8.51
C THR A 226 -5.63 -19.54 -6.99
N PRO A 227 -4.88 -20.39 -6.26
CA PRO A 227 -5.05 -20.51 -4.81
C PRO A 227 -4.45 -19.31 -4.08
N ALA A 228 -5.27 -18.57 -3.34
CA ALA A 228 -4.91 -17.41 -2.51
C ALA A 228 -3.79 -16.52 -3.08
N PRO A 229 -3.98 -15.88 -4.25
CA PRO A 229 -2.93 -15.15 -4.95
C PRO A 229 -2.32 -14.02 -4.11
N TRP A 230 -3.11 -13.32 -3.29
CA TRP A 230 -2.61 -12.27 -2.40
C TRP A 230 -1.69 -12.80 -1.31
N LEU A 231 -1.96 -13.99 -0.77
CA LEU A 231 -1.08 -14.62 0.22
C LEU A 231 0.23 -15.05 -0.43
N GLN A 232 0.19 -15.63 -1.63
CA GLN A 232 1.39 -15.98 -2.37
C GLN A 232 2.28 -14.74 -2.60
N ILE A 233 1.69 -13.62 -3.06
CA ILE A 233 2.41 -12.36 -3.27
C ILE A 233 3.03 -11.85 -1.97
N GLN A 234 2.27 -11.83 -0.87
CA GLN A 234 2.80 -11.37 0.43
C GLN A 234 3.95 -12.25 0.92
N LEU A 235 3.80 -13.57 0.86
CA LEU A 235 4.84 -14.53 1.26
C LEU A 235 6.10 -14.38 0.41
N LEU A 236 5.97 -14.23 -0.91
CA LEU A 236 7.10 -13.99 -1.81
C LEU A 236 7.84 -12.70 -1.43
N ARG A 237 7.11 -11.61 -1.12
CA ARG A 237 7.72 -10.35 -0.69
C ARG A 237 8.48 -10.48 0.63
N ILE A 238 7.93 -11.22 1.61
CA ILE A 238 8.61 -11.51 2.88
C ILE A 238 9.88 -12.32 2.62
N LEU A 239 9.76 -13.43 1.88
CA LEU A 239 10.88 -14.31 1.56
C LEU A 239 11.98 -13.60 0.76
N ARG A 240 11.62 -12.67 -0.12
CA ARG A 240 12.58 -11.82 -0.84
C ARG A 240 13.46 -11.00 0.09
N LEU A 241 12.88 -10.47 1.16
CA LEU A 241 13.60 -9.64 2.14
C LEU A 241 14.46 -10.50 3.08
N LEU A 242 13.93 -11.66 3.51
CA LEU A 242 14.67 -12.58 4.39
C LEU A 242 15.81 -13.31 3.67
N GLY A 243 15.59 -13.68 2.39
CA GLY A 243 16.50 -14.48 1.60
C GLY A 243 17.65 -13.72 0.94
N LYS A 244 17.76 -12.39 1.12
CA LYS A 244 18.85 -11.60 0.55
C LYS A 244 20.24 -12.07 1.01
N ASP A 245 20.33 -12.68 2.20
CA ASP A 245 21.59 -13.17 2.80
C ASP A 245 21.60 -14.67 3.10
N ASP A 246 20.57 -15.43 2.70
CA ASP A 246 20.45 -16.86 3.04
C ASP A 246 20.16 -17.75 1.81
N PRO A 247 21.13 -18.58 1.37
CA PRO A 247 20.96 -19.51 0.26
C PRO A 247 19.98 -20.66 0.56
N SER A 248 19.48 -20.79 1.79
CA SER A 248 18.49 -21.81 2.17
C SER A 248 17.07 -21.47 1.66
N CYS A 249 16.82 -20.22 1.26
CA CYS A 249 15.55 -19.72 0.71
C CYS A 249 15.19 -20.22 -0.71
N VAL A 250 15.89 -21.23 -1.25
CA VAL A 250 15.83 -21.71 -2.64
C VAL A 250 14.51 -22.45 -3.02
N VAL A 251 13.43 -22.27 -2.25
CA VAL A 251 12.15 -22.96 -2.49
C VAL A 251 11.31 -22.34 -3.64
N LEU A 252 11.84 -21.38 -4.39
CA LEU A 252 11.15 -20.72 -5.50
C LEU A 252 10.86 -21.60 -6.73
N CYS A 253 11.38 -22.83 -6.82
CA CYS A 253 11.08 -23.73 -7.94
C CYS A 253 9.58 -24.04 -8.12
N TYR A 254 8.78 -23.99 -7.06
CA TYR A 254 7.37 -24.43 -7.11
C TYR A 254 6.37 -23.36 -7.56
N VAL A 255 6.74 -22.07 -7.53
CA VAL A 255 5.79 -20.97 -7.81
C VAL A 255 5.83 -20.53 -9.28
N LEU A 256 6.86 -20.92 -10.03
CA LEU A 256 7.01 -20.58 -11.46
C LEU A 256 6.01 -21.27 -12.38
N SER A 257 5.21 -22.22 -11.88
CA SER A 257 4.05 -22.79 -12.58
C SER A 257 2.75 -22.01 -12.31
N ALA A 258 2.80 -20.87 -11.61
CA ALA A 258 1.61 -20.06 -11.34
C ALA A 258 1.04 -19.42 -12.62
N PHE A 259 -0.27 -19.53 -12.82
CA PHE A 259 -0.99 -19.00 -13.97
C PHE A 259 -1.17 -17.47 -13.95
N SER A 260 -0.97 -16.82 -12.80
CA SER A 260 -1.22 -15.39 -12.62
C SER A 260 0.03 -14.52 -12.85
N ALA A 261 -0.08 -13.52 -13.72
CA ALA A 261 1.00 -12.59 -14.04
C ALA A 261 1.54 -11.83 -12.80
N ALA A 262 0.67 -11.49 -11.84
CA ALA A 262 1.09 -10.79 -10.62
C ALA A 262 1.98 -11.65 -9.73
N ILE A 263 1.68 -12.95 -9.61
CA ILE A 263 2.49 -13.90 -8.84
C ILE A 263 3.82 -14.12 -9.55
N LEU A 264 3.80 -14.33 -10.87
CA LEU A 264 5.00 -14.49 -11.67
C LEU A 264 5.94 -13.28 -11.58
N PHE A 265 5.40 -12.07 -11.60
CA PHE A 265 6.19 -10.85 -11.41
C PHE A 265 6.90 -10.83 -10.05
N GLU A 266 6.19 -11.10 -8.97
CA GLU A 266 6.81 -11.17 -7.63
C GLU A 266 7.80 -12.33 -7.52
N CYS A 267 7.56 -13.45 -8.21
CA CYS A 267 8.52 -14.55 -8.32
C CYS A 267 9.81 -14.09 -9.01
N VAL A 268 9.72 -13.37 -10.14
CA VAL A 268 10.89 -12.83 -10.85
C VAL A 268 11.70 -11.93 -9.92
N HIS A 269 11.05 -10.98 -9.25
CA HIS A 269 11.75 -10.12 -8.28
C HIS A 269 12.44 -10.93 -7.18
N THR A 270 11.75 -11.93 -6.64
CA THR A 270 12.28 -12.76 -5.55
C THR A 270 13.46 -13.61 -6.04
N ILE A 271 13.39 -14.19 -7.24
CA ILE A 271 14.47 -14.95 -7.88
C ILE A 271 15.71 -14.07 -8.02
N TYR A 272 15.62 -12.92 -8.67
CA TYR A 272 16.80 -12.07 -8.86
C TYR A 272 17.36 -11.51 -7.54
N THR A 273 16.56 -11.41 -6.48
CA THR A 273 17.10 -10.93 -5.19
C THR A 273 17.87 -12.00 -4.42
N ILE A 274 17.39 -13.25 -4.43
CA ILE A 274 17.94 -14.35 -3.61
C ILE A 274 19.10 -15.06 -4.33
N HIS A 275 19.37 -14.74 -5.60
CA HIS A 275 20.43 -15.32 -6.43
C HIS A 275 20.42 -16.87 -6.46
N PRO A 276 19.35 -17.50 -6.98
CA PRO A 276 19.19 -18.93 -6.99
C PRO A 276 19.99 -19.59 -8.14
N LYS A 277 19.80 -20.90 -8.30
CA LYS A 277 20.43 -21.71 -9.36
C LYS A 277 20.20 -21.15 -10.77
N PRO A 278 21.16 -21.36 -11.71
CA PRO A 278 21.08 -20.85 -13.09
C PRO A 278 19.76 -21.19 -13.82
N ASP A 279 19.23 -22.41 -13.62
CA ASP A 279 17.97 -22.85 -14.23
C ASP A 279 16.76 -21.93 -13.92
N LEU A 280 16.77 -21.28 -12.75
CA LEU A 280 15.70 -20.39 -12.32
C LEU A 280 15.80 -19.01 -12.97
N PHE A 281 17.01 -18.54 -13.25
CA PHE A 281 17.23 -17.32 -14.01
C PHE A 281 16.69 -17.46 -15.43
N GLU A 282 16.95 -18.59 -16.10
CA GLU A 282 16.40 -18.85 -17.44
C GLU A 282 14.87 -18.85 -17.47
N LYS A 283 14.24 -19.45 -16.46
CA LYS A 283 12.76 -19.46 -16.35
C LYS A 283 12.22 -18.06 -16.11
N ALA A 284 12.85 -17.29 -15.21
CA ALA A 284 12.46 -15.92 -14.93
C ALA A 284 12.62 -15.02 -16.17
N ALA A 285 13.74 -15.15 -16.90
CA ALA A 285 13.98 -14.48 -18.17
C ALA A 285 12.89 -14.78 -19.20
N LYS A 286 12.52 -16.05 -19.38
CA LYS A 286 11.41 -16.45 -20.26
C LYS A 286 10.07 -15.82 -19.85
N CYS A 287 9.80 -15.68 -18.54
CA CYS A 287 8.60 -14.99 -18.05
C CYS A 287 8.63 -13.49 -18.36
N ILE A 288 9.76 -12.82 -18.16
CA ILE A 288 9.92 -11.39 -18.51
C ILE A 288 9.69 -11.19 -20.02
N GLY A 289 10.29 -12.03 -20.87
CA GLY A 289 10.10 -11.96 -22.32
C GLY A 289 8.63 -12.10 -22.73
N LYS A 290 7.87 -13.00 -22.10
CA LYS A 290 6.41 -13.12 -22.33
C LYS A 290 5.65 -11.85 -21.97
N PHE A 291 6.08 -11.12 -20.93
CA PHE A 291 5.45 -9.86 -20.53
C PHE A 291 5.82 -8.71 -21.47
N VAL A 292 7.11 -8.54 -21.79
CA VAL A 292 7.61 -7.48 -22.68
C VAL A 292 7.01 -7.59 -24.09
N LEU A 293 6.89 -8.82 -24.62
CA LEU A 293 6.30 -9.09 -25.93
C LEU A 293 4.77 -9.10 -25.93
N SER A 294 4.12 -8.90 -24.77
CA SER A 294 2.67 -8.96 -24.68
C SER A 294 2.02 -7.78 -25.41
N PRO A 295 0.93 -8.00 -26.18
CA PRO A 295 0.16 -6.91 -26.74
C PRO A 295 -0.66 -6.15 -25.68
N LYS A 296 -0.86 -6.73 -24.49
CA LYS A 296 -1.61 -6.11 -23.41
C LYS A 296 -0.73 -5.08 -22.69
N ILE A 297 -1.15 -3.81 -22.71
CA ILE A 297 -0.42 -2.67 -22.13
C ILE A 297 0.02 -2.94 -20.68
N ASN A 298 -0.86 -3.43 -19.82
CA ASN A 298 -0.54 -3.72 -18.42
C ASN A 298 0.56 -4.80 -18.26
N LEU A 299 0.56 -5.82 -19.13
CA LEU A 299 1.60 -6.87 -19.10
C LEU A 299 2.90 -6.36 -19.70
N LYS A 300 2.84 -5.53 -20.74
CA LYS A 300 4.01 -4.87 -21.32
C LYS A 300 4.69 -3.96 -20.29
N TYR A 301 3.91 -3.14 -19.59
CA TYR A 301 4.37 -2.32 -18.46
C TYR A 301 5.06 -3.17 -17.39
N LEU A 302 4.40 -4.27 -16.98
CA LEU A 302 4.94 -5.20 -15.99
C LEU A 302 6.27 -5.82 -16.44
N GLY A 303 6.38 -6.15 -17.74
CA GLY A 303 7.60 -6.69 -18.35
C GLY A 303 8.74 -5.67 -18.36
N LEU A 304 8.48 -4.43 -18.77
CA LEU A 304 9.47 -3.34 -18.75
C LEU A 304 9.94 -3.05 -17.32
N LYS A 305 9.02 -3.05 -16.35
CA LYS A 305 9.34 -2.84 -14.94
C LYS A 305 10.16 -3.98 -14.35
N ALA A 306 9.81 -5.22 -14.67
CA ALA A 306 10.59 -6.39 -14.27
C ALA A 306 11.99 -6.33 -14.87
N LEU A 307 12.10 -5.98 -16.16
CA LEU A 307 13.38 -5.84 -16.84
C LEU A 307 14.24 -4.76 -16.18
N THR A 308 13.67 -3.59 -15.89
CA THR A 308 14.34 -2.48 -15.19
C THR A 308 14.90 -2.90 -13.84
N TYR A 309 14.19 -3.77 -13.11
CA TYR A 309 14.66 -4.29 -11.83
C TYR A 309 15.85 -5.25 -11.96
N VAL A 310 15.78 -6.21 -12.89
CA VAL A 310 16.76 -7.30 -12.99
C VAL A 310 18.04 -6.90 -13.70
N ILE A 311 18.03 -5.77 -14.40
CA ILE A 311 19.06 -5.45 -15.39
C ILE A 311 20.45 -5.22 -14.83
N GLN A 312 20.53 -4.78 -13.56
CA GLN A 312 21.82 -4.59 -12.89
C GLN A 312 22.54 -5.93 -12.68
N GLN A 313 21.82 -7.04 -12.66
CA GLN A 313 22.36 -8.38 -12.46
C GLN A 313 22.47 -9.16 -13.77
N ASP A 314 21.50 -9.02 -14.67
CA ASP A 314 21.53 -9.65 -16.00
C ASP A 314 21.28 -8.63 -17.13
N PRO A 315 22.33 -7.89 -17.54
CA PRO A 315 22.25 -6.94 -18.64
C PRO A 315 21.89 -7.58 -19.99
N SER A 316 22.15 -8.88 -20.14
CA SER A 316 21.95 -9.58 -21.42
C SER A 316 20.48 -9.64 -21.85
N LEU A 317 19.56 -9.60 -20.88
CA LEU A 317 18.11 -9.64 -21.14
C LEU A 317 17.59 -8.42 -21.88
N ALA A 318 18.14 -7.23 -21.63
CA ALA A 318 17.73 -6.06 -22.41
C ALA A 318 18.22 -6.14 -23.84
N LEU A 319 19.40 -6.72 -24.09
CA LEU A 319 19.90 -6.94 -25.45
C LEU A 319 18.97 -7.89 -26.21
N GLN A 320 18.47 -8.95 -25.57
CA GLN A 320 17.51 -9.87 -26.18
C GLN A 320 16.19 -9.21 -26.59
N HIS A 321 15.77 -8.15 -25.89
CA HIS A 321 14.51 -7.44 -26.12
C HIS A 321 14.71 -6.01 -26.67
N GLN A 322 15.90 -5.69 -27.17
CA GLN A 322 16.28 -4.32 -27.55
C GLN A 322 15.31 -3.69 -28.56
N MET A 323 14.91 -4.43 -29.59
CA MET A 323 13.98 -3.94 -30.61
C MET A 323 12.65 -3.51 -29.98
N THR A 324 12.08 -4.36 -29.12
CA THR A 324 10.81 -4.07 -28.44
C THR A 324 10.95 -2.89 -27.47
N ILE A 325 12.08 -2.75 -26.79
CA ILE A 325 12.34 -1.60 -25.89
C ILE A 325 12.36 -0.30 -26.69
N ILE A 326 13.03 -0.28 -27.85
CA ILE A 326 13.08 0.90 -28.72
C ILE A 326 11.69 1.25 -29.24
N GLU A 327 10.91 0.26 -29.68
CA GLU A 327 9.51 0.46 -30.09
C GLU A 327 8.65 1.07 -28.96
N CYS A 328 8.95 0.75 -27.70
CA CYS A 328 8.21 1.28 -26.55
C CYS A 328 8.43 2.78 -26.31
N LEU A 329 9.51 3.38 -26.84
CA LEU A 329 9.72 4.85 -26.80
C LEU A 329 8.67 5.62 -27.60
N GLU A 330 8.19 5.02 -28.69
CA GLU A 330 7.20 5.63 -29.57
C GLU A 330 5.76 5.18 -29.23
N HIS A 331 5.58 4.44 -28.11
CA HIS A 331 4.29 3.90 -27.71
C HIS A 331 3.27 5.01 -27.34
N PRO A 332 1.99 4.93 -27.73
CA PRO A 332 1.01 6.01 -27.48
C PRO A 332 0.76 6.28 -25.98
N ASP A 333 0.92 5.27 -25.12
CA ASP A 333 0.76 5.40 -23.67
C ASP A 333 1.99 6.08 -23.01
N PRO A 334 1.83 7.25 -22.35
CA PRO A 334 2.93 7.95 -21.69
C PRO A 334 3.55 7.17 -20.53
N ILE A 335 2.81 6.27 -19.87
CA ILE A 335 3.32 5.44 -18.77
C ILE A 335 4.34 4.43 -19.30
N ILE A 336 4.06 3.81 -20.46
CA ILE A 336 5.00 2.92 -21.14
C ILE A 336 6.26 3.68 -21.54
N LYS A 337 6.12 4.89 -22.12
CA LYS A 337 7.27 5.72 -22.49
C LYS A 337 8.14 6.04 -21.26
N ARG A 338 7.53 6.44 -20.13
CA ARG A 338 8.26 6.76 -18.89
C ARG A 338 9.03 5.57 -18.33
N GLU A 339 8.39 4.40 -18.26
CA GLU A 339 9.05 3.17 -17.78
C GLU A 339 10.17 2.73 -18.73
N THR A 340 9.99 2.92 -20.04
CA THR A 340 11.02 2.64 -21.05
C THR A 340 12.22 3.58 -20.88
N LEU A 341 11.99 4.86 -20.60
CA LEU A 341 13.08 5.81 -20.33
C LEU A 341 13.82 5.49 -19.02
N GLU A 342 13.12 5.04 -17.98
CA GLU A 342 13.77 4.53 -16.76
C GLU A 342 14.63 3.31 -17.07
N LEU A 343 14.14 2.37 -17.86
CA LEU A 343 14.91 1.22 -18.30
C LEU A 343 16.17 1.66 -19.08
N LEU A 344 16.04 2.57 -20.04
CA LEU A 344 17.16 3.10 -20.81
C LEU A 344 18.20 3.79 -19.92
N TYR A 345 17.75 4.60 -18.96
CA TYR A 345 18.62 5.21 -17.95
C TYR A 345 19.46 4.15 -17.21
N ARG A 346 18.84 3.04 -16.78
CA ARG A 346 19.54 1.97 -16.04
C ARG A 346 20.54 1.17 -16.88
N ILE A 347 20.35 1.06 -18.18
CA ILE A 347 21.27 0.34 -19.10
C ILE A 347 22.32 1.23 -19.74
N THR A 348 22.37 2.50 -19.34
CA THR A 348 23.28 3.46 -19.94
C THR A 348 24.73 3.08 -19.66
N ASN A 349 25.55 3.08 -20.71
CA ASN A 349 26.98 2.82 -20.72
C ASN A 349 27.68 3.77 -21.70
N GLU A 350 29.01 3.74 -21.74
CA GLU A 350 29.82 4.66 -22.56
C GLU A 350 29.49 4.63 -24.06
N GLN A 351 29.00 3.50 -24.57
CA GLN A 351 28.71 3.30 -25.99
C GLN A 351 27.33 3.83 -26.40
N ASN A 352 26.35 3.81 -25.49
CA ASN A 352 24.95 4.15 -25.80
C ASN A 352 24.47 5.45 -25.15
N VAL A 353 25.26 6.06 -24.28
CA VAL A 353 24.86 7.26 -23.50
C VAL A 353 24.40 8.42 -24.37
N THR A 354 25.07 8.69 -25.49
CA THR A 354 24.72 9.79 -26.41
C THR A 354 23.31 9.64 -26.98
N VAL A 355 22.99 8.43 -27.45
CA VAL A 355 21.70 8.11 -28.04
C VAL A 355 20.59 8.16 -26.99
N ILE A 356 20.86 7.66 -25.78
CA ILE A 356 19.89 7.65 -24.67
C ILE A 356 19.59 9.07 -24.20
N VAL A 357 20.62 9.90 -23.98
CA VAL A 357 20.45 11.31 -23.57
C VAL A 357 19.67 12.09 -24.63
N GLN A 358 19.97 11.89 -25.92
CA GLN A 358 19.21 12.54 -26.99
C GLN A 358 17.72 12.17 -26.93
N LYS A 359 17.40 10.88 -26.77
CA LYS A 359 16.00 10.43 -26.64
C LYS A 359 15.30 10.99 -25.40
N MET A 360 16.02 11.16 -24.30
CA MET A 360 15.49 11.80 -23.09
C MET A 360 15.20 13.30 -23.31
N LEU A 361 16.10 14.01 -24.02
CA LEU A 361 15.90 15.41 -24.39
C LEU A 361 14.71 15.58 -25.33
N ASP A 362 14.59 14.72 -26.35
CA ASP A 362 13.45 14.73 -27.28
C ASP A 362 12.12 14.54 -26.51
N TYR A 363 12.11 13.66 -25.51
CA TYR A 363 10.93 13.44 -24.68
C TYR A 363 10.60 14.64 -23.77
N ILE A 364 11.60 15.30 -23.19
CA ILE A 364 11.41 16.55 -22.43
C ILE A 364 10.74 17.61 -23.31
N ASN A 365 11.23 17.80 -24.53
CA ASN A 365 10.71 18.81 -25.46
C ASN A 365 9.25 18.57 -25.88
N GLN A 366 8.77 17.33 -25.82
CA GLN A 366 7.39 16.95 -26.13
C GLN A 366 6.48 16.94 -24.90
N SER A 367 7.04 16.80 -23.70
CA SER A 367 6.28 16.72 -22.45
C SER A 367 5.81 18.10 -22.00
N LYS A 368 4.57 18.17 -21.50
CA LYS A 368 4.01 19.37 -20.86
C LYS A 368 3.96 19.27 -19.33
N GLU A 369 4.29 18.10 -18.78
CA GLU A 369 4.24 17.85 -17.34
C GLU A 369 5.54 18.25 -16.65
N GLU A 370 5.46 19.28 -15.81
CA GLU A 370 6.60 19.84 -15.07
C GLU A 370 7.36 18.81 -14.24
N TYR A 371 6.65 17.97 -13.46
CA TYR A 371 7.28 16.92 -12.65
C TYR A 371 8.10 15.95 -13.51
N THR A 372 7.58 15.57 -14.68
CA THR A 372 8.24 14.64 -15.59
C THR A 372 9.49 15.28 -16.20
N ILE A 373 9.42 16.57 -16.56
CA ILE A 373 10.55 17.33 -17.07
C ILE A 373 11.66 17.41 -16.02
N ILE A 374 11.32 17.77 -14.77
CA ILE A 374 12.29 17.87 -13.67
C ILE A 374 12.96 16.52 -13.41
N ASN A 375 12.19 15.43 -13.35
CA ASN A 375 12.74 14.08 -13.10
C ASN A 375 13.74 13.64 -14.18
N ILE A 376 13.39 13.82 -15.46
CA ILE A 376 14.25 13.41 -16.58
C ILE A 376 15.47 14.33 -16.70
N ALA A 377 15.31 15.63 -16.48
CA ALA A 377 16.43 16.56 -16.47
C ALA A 377 17.45 16.19 -15.37
N GLY A 378 16.98 15.83 -14.17
CA GLY A 378 17.85 15.32 -13.10
C GLY A 378 18.64 14.08 -13.51
N LYS A 379 17.99 13.10 -14.16
CA LYS A 379 18.67 11.90 -14.67
C LYS A 379 19.69 12.20 -15.78
N ILE A 380 19.39 13.14 -16.68
CA ILE A 380 20.36 13.57 -17.70
C ILE A 380 21.59 14.20 -17.04
N ALA A 381 21.39 15.00 -15.98
CA ALA A 381 22.50 15.59 -15.23
C ALA A 381 23.37 14.50 -14.57
N GLU A 382 22.75 13.52 -13.91
CA GLU A 382 23.48 12.38 -13.33
C GLU A 382 24.27 11.58 -14.39
N LEU A 383 23.69 11.36 -15.57
CA LEU A 383 24.39 10.69 -16.67
C LEU A 383 25.54 11.53 -17.21
N ALA A 384 25.38 12.86 -17.27
CA ALA A 384 26.42 13.78 -17.71
C ALA A 384 27.61 13.82 -16.73
N GLU A 385 27.35 13.77 -15.43
CA GLU A 385 28.38 13.63 -14.41
C GLU A 385 29.08 12.27 -14.50
N LYS A 386 28.32 11.19 -14.73
CA LYS A 386 28.88 9.83 -14.82
C LYS A 386 29.69 9.59 -16.10
N TYR A 387 29.34 10.26 -17.21
CA TYR A 387 30.00 10.10 -18.52
C TYR A 387 30.43 11.46 -19.14
N PRO A 388 31.37 12.21 -18.53
CA PRO A 388 31.64 13.61 -18.88
C PRO A 388 32.10 13.82 -20.32
N PHE A 389 33.07 13.02 -20.77
CA PHE A 389 33.68 13.19 -22.09
C PHE A 389 32.70 12.96 -23.25
N THR A 390 31.74 12.05 -23.06
CA THR A 390 30.79 11.65 -24.10
C THR A 390 29.50 12.48 -24.04
N CYS A 391 29.03 12.83 -22.83
CA CYS A 391 27.82 13.63 -22.63
C CYS A 391 28.02 15.12 -22.89
N CYS A 392 29.17 15.71 -22.51
CA CYS A 392 29.40 17.14 -22.72
C CYS A 392 29.30 17.52 -24.20
N VAL A 393 29.78 16.66 -25.11
CA VAL A 393 29.66 16.88 -26.56
C VAL A 393 28.19 16.85 -27.00
N CYS A 394 27.37 15.93 -26.49
CA CYS A 394 25.93 15.89 -26.77
C CYS A 394 25.15 17.07 -26.20
N LEU A 395 25.44 17.50 -24.96
CA LEU A 395 24.80 18.66 -24.31
C LEU A 395 25.20 19.99 -24.98
N LEU A 396 26.45 20.09 -25.45
CA LEU A 396 26.94 21.25 -26.20
C LEU A 396 26.34 21.29 -27.62
N LEU A 397 26.16 20.14 -28.27
CA LEU A 397 25.58 20.05 -29.62
C LEU A 397 24.05 20.19 -29.65
N SER A 398 23.34 19.77 -28.59
CA SER A 398 21.88 19.93 -28.47
C SER A 398 21.45 21.35 -28.07
N GLY A 399 22.41 22.23 -27.76
CA GLY A 399 22.21 23.67 -27.64
C GLY A 399 21.43 24.10 -26.40
N PHE A 400 22.12 24.83 -25.50
CA PHE A 400 21.51 25.97 -24.81
C PHE A 400 20.28 25.74 -23.89
N LEU A 401 20.03 24.55 -23.33
CA LEU A 401 18.89 24.33 -22.42
C LEU A 401 19.22 24.35 -20.91
N PHE A 402 20.48 24.56 -20.52
CA PHE A 402 20.87 24.67 -19.11
C PHE A 402 20.79 26.08 -18.53
N VAL A 403 20.75 27.13 -19.36
CA VAL A 403 20.64 28.52 -18.85
C VAL A 403 19.25 28.81 -18.26
N HIS A 404 18.19 28.10 -18.68
CA HIS A 404 16.84 28.34 -18.15
C HIS A 404 16.36 27.36 -17.07
N THR A 405 17.09 26.27 -16.80
CA THR A 405 16.74 25.32 -15.72
C THR A 405 17.57 25.53 -14.45
N TYR A 406 18.83 25.98 -14.54
CA TYR A 406 19.57 26.39 -13.35
C TYR A 406 18.99 27.67 -12.72
N ASP A 407 18.54 28.64 -13.52
CA ASP A 407 17.88 29.85 -13.01
C ASP A 407 16.48 29.57 -12.42
N ALA A 408 15.80 28.50 -12.85
CA ALA A 408 14.49 28.12 -12.32
C ALA A 408 14.57 27.33 -11.00
N ILE A 409 15.68 26.65 -10.73
CA ILE A 409 15.88 25.83 -9.51
C ILE A 409 16.55 26.64 -8.39
N ILE A 410 17.31 27.70 -8.72
CA ILE A 410 18.03 28.52 -7.73
C ILE A 410 17.39 29.90 -7.49
N TYR A 411 16.61 30.44 -8.44
CA TYR A 411 16.00 31.77 -8.30
C TYR A 411 14.48 31.78 -8.54
N ARG A 412 13.72 31.38 -7.51
CA ARG A 412 12.44 32.02 -7.16
C ARG A 412 12.32 32.09 -5.63
N PRO A 413 11.87 33.23 -5.07
CA PRO A 413 11.86 33.50 -3.63
C PRO A 413 10.92 32.60 -2.83
#